data_AF-A0A813CA97-F1
#
_entry.id   AF-A0A813CA97-F1
#
_cell.length_a   1.000
_cell.length_b   1.000
_cell.length_c   1.000
_cell.angle_alpha   90.00
_cell.angle_beta   90.00
_cell.angle_gamma   90.00
#
_symmetry.space_group_name_H-M   'P 1'
#
loop_
_entity.id
_entity.type
_entity.pdbx_description
1 polymer ?
#
loop_
_entity_poly.entity_id
_entity_poly.type
_entity_poly.pdbx_seq_one_letter_code
_entity_poly.pdbx_strand_id
1 'polypeptide(L)'
;MRLYSTRSMELQTMERSFSVVELRSVKGKTLPCSVDVCGIVKDYDKSFAFTSKDGKDLVKRTLTLADDSGISMQVTIWGDRAKKEDSEFEGNPVVAMKGVSVKEWQGGLSGSLMEGGSLAFNPDMPEAHKVKSWWTQGGHAQSLTFISQARHFEAVWHPASDEHALVIALQTSGGGGARIAGKLMDVLEMKQKSEQLVNEQEMYSAYCRLSSVQLRKRDEIQPLYYNACLEPKEGNGLPCNRRVDEANFCAVCNKTVKAAPRLNLRCRFEDATGNFWVTTFHPAAEKVLGMTAQEVADIEKSEGREVVEAKLKSCYYAQILQVQLRAKPDNYNGEQRTNVSCPSAQPINRREHARFMPHTKLCRRQLQEGDANDKISLIVVLA
;
A
#
# COMPACT_ATOMS: atom_id res chain seq x y z
N MET A 1 59.92 18.29 24.83
CA MET A 1 58.73 18.98 24.29
C MET A 1 58.87 19.06 22.78
N ARG A 2 58.24 18.14 22.03
CA ARG A 2 57.87 18.29 20.60
C ARG A 2 57.08 17.05 20.13
N LEU A 3 55.78 17.28 19.93
CA LEU A 3 54.98 16.87 18.77
C LEU A 3 54.89 15.36 18.45
N TYR A 4 54.11 14.63 19.24
CA TYR A 4 53.40 13.42 18.79
C TYR A 4 51.93 13.55 19.19
N SER A 5 51.16 14.43 18.52
CA SER A 5 49.72 14.53 18.86
C SER A 5 48.79 15.05 17.75
N THR A 6 49.24 15.20 16.50
CA THR A 6 48.33 15.68 15.44
C THR A 6 48.18 14.68 14.30
N ARG A 7 49.24 13.97 13.91
CA ARG A 7 49.19 13.05 12.76
C ARG A 7 48.44 11.74 12.97
N SER A 8 48.14 11.37 14.22
CA SER A 8 47.39 10.14 14.54
C SER A 8 45.88 10.38 14.74
N MET A 9 45.44 11.63 14.85
CA MET A 9 44.01 12.00 14.83
C MET A 9 43.54 12.36 13.41
N GLU A 10 44.46 12.73 12.51
CA GLU A 10 44.15 13.05 11.10
C GLU A 10 43.85 11.83 10.21
N LEU A 11 43.93 10.60 10.72
CA LEU A 11 43.71 9.36 9.95
C LEU A 11 42.44 8.59 10.33
N GLN A 12 41.55 9.16 11.17
CA GLN A 12 40.26 8.54 11.51
C GLN A 12 39.03 9.45 11.28
N THR A 13 39.24 10.71 10.91
CA THR A 13 38.23 11.62 10.37
C THR A 13 38.42 11.79 8.87
N MET A 14 38.33 10.69 8.11
CA MET A 14 37.72 10.83 6.77
C MET A 14 36.26 11.20 7.06
N GLU A 15 35.96 12.51 7.10
CA GLU A 15 34.60 13.02 7.06
C GLU A 15 33.91 12.25 5.94
N ARG A 16 32.97 11.36 6.31
CA ARG A 16 32.20 10.60 5.34
C ARG A 16 31.25 11.60 4.69
N SER A 17 31.76 12.34 3.70
CA SER A 17 30.98 13.31 2.97
C SER A 17 29.77 12.60 2.37
N PHE A 18 28.58 13.12 2.66
CA PHE A 18 27.33 12.64 2.11
C PHE A 18 27.11 13.33 0.77
N SER A 19 26.88 12.58 -0.30
CA SER A 19 26.45 13.13 -1.58
C SER A 19 24.92 13.05 -1.66
N VAL A 20 24.26 13.89 -0.86
CA VAL A 20 22.82 13.80 -0.62
C VAL A 20 22.04 14.04 -1.91
N VAL A 21 21.12 13.13 -2.20
CA VAL A 21 20.13 13.25 -3.26
C VAL A 21 18.79 13.58 -2.59
N GLU A 22 18.15 14.65 -3.03
CA GLU A 22 16.77 14.99 -2.64
C GLU A 22 15.83 13.82 -2.98
N LEU A 23 14.91 13.47 -2.07
CA LEU A 23 14.01 12.33 -2.22
C LEU A 23 13.14 12.43 -3.47
N ARG A 24 12.82 13.64 -3.92
CA ARG A 24 12.15 13.87 -5.21
C ARG A 24 12.99 13.42 -6.39
N SER A 25 14.28 13.74 -6.41
CA SER A 25 15.21 13.44 -7.51
C SER A 25 15.56 11.96 -7.62
N VAL A 26 15.42 11.18 -6.55
CA VAL A 26 15.64 9.72 -6.57
C VAL A 26 14.79 9.02 -7.64
N LYS A 27 13.63 9.57 -8.00
CA LYS A 27 12.69 8.99 -8.96
C LYS A 27 13.20 8.91 -10.39
N GLY A 28 14.00 9.90 -10.78
CA GLY A 28 14.60 10.00 -12.11
C GLY A 28 15.83 9.12 -12.27
N LYS A 29 16.26 8.41 -11.22
CA LYS A 29 17.37 7.47 -11.31
C LYS A 29 16.92 6.13 -11.86
N THR A 30 17.75 5.54 -12.72
CA THR A 30 17.63 4.14 -13.15
C THR A 30 17.73 3.22 -11.93
N LEU A 31 16.79 2.29 -11.77
CA LEU A 31 16.74 1.36 -10.65
C LEU A 31 17.26 -0.04 -11.05
N PRO A 32 17.86 -0.80 -10.11
CA PRO A 32 18.20 -0.40 -8.75
C PRO A 32 19.33 0.64 -8.73
N CYS A 33 19.30 1.57 -7.77
CA CYS A 33 20.39 2.52 -7.57
C CYS A 33 20.82 2.60 -6.10
N SER A 34 21.97 3.24 -5.87
CA SER A 34 22.46 3.61 -4.55
C SER A 34 22.51 5.12 -4.44
N VAL A 35 21.96 5.67 -3.36
CA VAL A 35 21.93 7.11 -3.08
C VAL A 35 22.24 7.40 -1.62
N ASP A 36 22.80 8.58 -1.36
CA ASP A 36 22.83 9.12 0.00
C ASP A 36 21.58 10.00 0.17
N VAL A 37 20.90 9.91 1.30
CA VAL A 37 19.67 10.68 1.58
C VAL A 37 19.73 11.33 2.94
N CYS A 38 19.09 12.49 3.08
CA CYS A 38 18.95 13.20 4.34
C CYS A 38 17.48 13.55 4.55
N GLY A 39 16.93 13.26 5.73
CA GLY A 39 15.51 13.49 6.00
C GLY A 39 15.18 13.45 7.49
N ILE A 40 14.04 14.04 7.84
CA ILE A 40 13.43 13.93 9.16
C ILE A 40 12.81 12.52 9.30
N VAL A 41 12.99 11.87 10.44
CA VAL A 41 12.25 10.64 10.76
C VAL A 41 10.81 11.04 11.13
N LYS A 42 9.89 10.88 10.18
CA LYS A 42 8.47 11.21 10.37
C LYS A 42 7.75 10.16 11.20
N ASP A 43 8.08 8.89 10.97
CA ASP A 43 7.47 7.72 11.57
C ASP A 43 8.44 6.53 11.53
N TYR A 44 8.26 5.53 12.38
CA TYR A 44 9.09 4.33 12.41
C TYR A 44 8.33 3.11 12.95
N ASP A 45 8.65 1.93 12.41
CA ASP A 45 8.13 0.67 12.92
C ASP A 45 8.92 0.19 14.16
N LYS A 46 8.31 -0.64 14.99
CA LYS A 46 9.07 -1.42 15.98
C LYS A 46 10.06 -2.35 15.30
N SER A 47 11.18 -2.63 15.98
CA SER A 47 12.14 -3.63 15.54
C SER A 47 11.45 -4.99 15.33
N PHE A 48 11.77 -5.65 14.21
CA PHE A 48 11.19 -6.91 13.81
C PHE A 48 12.28 -7.92 13.48
N ALA A 49 12.33 -9.02 14.23
CA ALA A 49 13.24 -10.14 14.02
C ALA A 49 12.56 -11.24 13.19
N PHE A 50 13.27 -11.81 12.22
CA PHE A 50 12.81 -12.93 11.41
C PHE A 50 13.96 -13.72 10.80
N THR A 51 13.73 -14.99 10.49
CA THR A 51 14.68 -15.81 9.75
C THR A 51 14.43 -15.66 8.24
N SER A 52 15.48 -15.36 7.48
CA SER A 52 15.42 -15.21 6.01
C SER A 52 15.17 -16.56 5.32
N LYS A 53 14.84 -16.54 4.03
CA LYS A 53 14.74 -17.76 3.21
C LYS A 53 16.03 -18.61 3.23
N ASP A 54 17.18 -17.96 3.35
CA ASP A 54 18.50 -18.61 3.42
C ASP A 54 18.88 -19.06 4.84
N GLY A 55 17.93 -19.08 5.79
CA GLY A 55 18.16 -19.52 7.16
C GLY A 55 18.92 -18.54 8.07
N LYS A 56 19.16 -17.29 7.63
CA LYS A 56 19.85 -16.28 8.44
C LYS A 56 18.87 -15.51 9.30
N ASP A 57 19.18 -15.35 10.58
CA ASP A 57 18.41 -14.50 11.48
C ASP A 57 18.72 -13.02 11.22
N LEU A 58 17.68 -12.27 10.91
CA LEU A 58 17.76 -10.85 10.54
C LEU A 58 16.84 -10.04 11.45
N VAL A 59 17.32 -8.85 11.82
CA VAL A 59 16.51 -7.84 12.50
C VAL A 59 16.39 -6.63 11.58
N LYS A 60 15.16 -6.14 11.40
CA LYS A 60 14.87 -4.96 10.59
C LYS A 60 14.00 -3.96 11.32
N ARG A 61 14.11 -2.69 10.92
CA ARG A 61 13.20 -1.61 11.29
C ARG A 61 12.97 -0.73 10.06
N THR A 62 11.74 -0.31 9.81
CA THR A 62 11.43 0.61 8.70
C THR A 62 11.28 2.02 9.25
N LEU A 63 11.96 2.98 8.64
CA LEU A 63 11.82 4.41 8.93
C LEU A 63 11.08 5.07 7.77
N THR A 64 10.14 5.97 8.06
CA THR A 64 9.55 6.88 7.08
C THR A 64 10.30 8.20 7.16
N LEU A 65 11.15 8.46 6.17
CA LEU A 65 11.90 9.70 6.06
C LEU A 65 11.11 10.72 5.24
N ALA A 66 11.22 12.00 5.57
CA ALA A 66 10.74 13.09 4.74
C ALA A 66 11.79 14.20 4.62
N ASP A 67 11.82 14.91 3.50
CA ASP A 67 12.75 16.02 3.29
C ASP A 67 12.01 17.31 2.91
N ASP A 68 12.77 18.38 2.73
CA ASP A 68 12.26 19.71 2.39
C ASP A 68 11.64 19.80 0.99
N SER A 69 11.72 18.74 0.20
CA SER A 69 10.97 18.60 -1.05
C SER A 69 9.50 18.22 -0.82
N GLY A 70 9.10 17.95 0.43
CA GLY A 70 7.76 17.47 0.78
C GLY A 70 7.50 16.04 0.33
N ILE A 71 8.55 15.29 -0.05
CA ILE A 71 8.47 13.87 -0.40
C ILE A 71 8.81 13.03 0.84
N SER A 72 8.13 11.90 0.99
CA SER A 72 8.49 10.89 1.99
C SER A 72 8.86 9.55 1.37
N MET A 73 9.80 8.81 1.98
CA MET A 73 10.24 7.49 1.52
C MET A 73 10.43 6.56 2.72
N GLN A 74 10.03 5.31 2.57
CA GLN A 74 10.38 4.27 3.54
C GLN A 74 11.78 3.74 3.27
N VAL A 75 12.60 3.69 4.33
CA VAL A 75 13.93 3.11 4.31
C VAL A 75 14.04 2.06 5.41
N THR A 76 14.32 0.82 5.03
CA THR A 76 14.58 -0.27 5.98
C THR A 76 16.04 -0.24 6.44
N ILE A 77 16.25 -0.21 7.75
CA ILE A 77 17.53 -0.40 8.41
C ILE A 77 17.62 -1.80 9.00
N TRP A 78 18.83 -2.34 9.14
CA TRP A 78 19.08 -3.73 9.47
C TRP A 78 20.10 -3.89 10.61
N GLY A 79 20.06 -5.05 11.28
CA GLY A 79 21.04 -5.46 12.28
C GLY A 79 21.01 -4.54 13.50
N ASP A 80 22.18 -4.16 14.01
CA ASP A 80 22.29 -3.39 15.25
C ASP A 80 21.67 -1.99 15.15
N ARG A 81 21.63 -1.40 13.95
CA ARG A 81 20.89 -0.15 13.71
C ARG A 81 19.39 -0.29 13.95
N ALA A 82 18.83 -1.45 13.59
CA ALA A 82 17.41 -1.74 13.80
C ALA A 82 17.09 -2.08 15.27
N LYS A 83 18.08 -2.51 16.04
CA LYS A 83 17.95 -2.87 17.47
C LYS A 83 18.07 -1.66 18.41
N LYS A 84 18.45 -0.47 17.92
CA LYS A 84 18.46 0.74 18.73
C LYS A 84 17.11 0.95 19.44
N GLU A 85 17.13 1.54 20.63
CA GLU A 85 15.91 1.85 21.38
C GLU A 85 15.00 2.80 20.59
N ASP A 86 13.68 2.71 20.83
CA ASP A 86 12.68 3.54 20.14
C ASP A 86 12.91 5.04 20.40
N SER A 87 13.43 5.40 21.59
CA SER A 87 13.75 6.77 22.00
C SER A 87 14.78 7.47 21.10
N GLU A 88 15.63 6.74 20.39
CA GLU A 88 16.58 7.30 19.42
C GLU A 88 15.89 7.84 18.16
N PHE A 89 14.65 7.41 17.89
CA PHE A 89 13.84 7.79 16.74
C PHE A 89 12.67 8.72 17.10
N GLU A 90 12.38 8.88 18.40
CA GLU A 90 11.38 9.81 18.92
C GLU A 90 11.81 11.27 18.74
N GLY A 91 10.83 12.18 18.69
CA GLY A 91 11.10 13.62 18.55
C GLY A 91 11.49 14.07 17.14
N ASN A 92 11.25 13.23 16.12
CA ASN A 92 11.52 13.52 14.71
C ASN A 92 12.98 13.96 14.45
N PRO A 93 13.99 13.13 14.79
CA PRO A 93 15.38 13.47 14.51
C PRO A 93 15.63 13.58 13.00
N VAL A 94 16.61 14.42 12.63
CA VAL A 94 17.15 14.40 11.26
C VAL A 94 18.14 13.27 11.15
N VAL A 95 18.09 12.51 10.07
CA VAL A 95 19.04 11.43 9.79
C VAL A 95 19.64 11.59 8.40
N ALA A 96 20.95 11.35 8.29
CA ALA A 96 21.64 11.19 7.01
C ALA A 96 22.06 9.74 6.84
N MET A 97 21.76 9.17 5.67
CA MET A 97 22.05 7.79 5.32
C MET A 97 22.92 7.74 4.07
N LYS A 98 24.06 7.05 4.17
CA LYS A 98 24.98 6.84 3.05
C LYS A 98 24.76 5.46 2.43
N GLY A 99 24.63 5.37 1.11
CA GLY A 99 24.51 4.09 0.41
C GLY A 99 23.17 3.39 0.60
N VAL A 100 22.06 4.15 0.61
CA VAL A 100 20.72 3.57 0.58
C VAL A 100 20.48 2.93 -0.78
N SER A 101 20.27 1.62 -0.79
CA SER A 101 19.87 0.88 -1.98
C SER A 101 18.39 1.11 -2.24
N VAL A 102 18.06 1.75 -3.35
CA VAL A 102 16.68 2.03 -3.77
C VAL A 102 16.27 1.04 -4.85
N LYS A 103 15.15 0.36 -4.62
CA LYS A 103 14.57 -0.62 -5.54
C LYS A 103 13.05 -0.56 -5.51
N GLU A 104 12.44 -1.14 -6.53
CA GLU A 104 11.01 -1.43 -6.55
C GLU A 104 10.73 -2.67 -5.72
N TRP A 105 9.81 -2.53 -4.77
CA TRP A 105 9.37 -3.62 -3.91
C TRP A 105 7.85 -3.56 -3.77
N GLN A 106 7.17 -4.64 -4.15
CA GLN A 106 5.71 -4.76 -4.09
C GLN A 106 4.96 -3.57 -4.75
N GLY A 107 5.49 -3.06 -5.87
CA GLY A 107 4.88 -1.97 -6.64
C GLY A 107 5.17 -0.55 -6.11
N GLY A 108 6.09 -0.38 -5.16
CA GLY A 108 6.54 0.94 -4.69
C GLY A 108 8.07 1.07 -4.63
N LEU A 109 8.58 2.30 -4.70
CA LEU A 109 9.99 2.57 -4.40
C LEU A 109 10.20 2.54 -2.89
N SER A 110 11.22 1.79 -2.48
CA SER A 110 11.68 1.73 -1.10
C SER A 110 13.20 1.72 -1.04
N GLY A 111 13.73 2.28 0.04
CA GLY A 111 15.14 2.24 0.37
C GLY A 111 15.47 1.08 1.30
N SER A 112 16.68 0.54 1.20
CA SER A 112 17.26 -0.39 2.15
C SER A 112 18.69 0.03 2.44
N LEU A 113 18.99 0.31 3.70
CA LEU A 113 20.33 0.64 4.14
C LEU A 113 21.07 -0.65 4.51
N MET A 114 21.79 -1.20 3.53
CA MET A 114 22.54 -2.45 3.66
C MET A 114 23.76 -2.28 4.60
N GLU A 115 24.44 -3.38 4.92
CA GLU A 115 25.56 -3.42 5.87
C GLU A 115 26.67 -2.40 5.57
N GLY A 116 27.02 -2.20 4.29
CA GLY A 116 28.04 -1.22 3.87
C GLY A 116 27.62 0.25 3.95
N GLY A 117 26.35 0.56 4.24
CA GLY A 117 25.87 1.92 4.37
C GLY A 117 26.08 2.51 5.77
N SER A 118 26.02 3.83 5.92
CA SER A 118 26.13 4.50 7.23
C SER A 118 24.87 5.27 7.59
N LEU A 119 24.57 5.40 8.89
CA LEU A 119 23.46 6.17 9.43
C LEU A 119 24.01 7.14 10.48
N ALA A 120 23.75 8.44 10.32
CA ALA A 120 24.09 9.48 11.28
C ALA A 120 22.82 10.21 11.74
N PHE A 121 22.70 10.45 13.05
CA PHE A 121 21.62 11.20 13.67
C PHE A 121 22.06 12.64 13.91
N ASN A 122 21.18 13.58 13.56
CA ASN A 122 21.37 15.03 13.65
C ASN A 122 22.78 15.48 13.24
N PRO A 123 23.27 15.09 12.04
CA PRO A 123 24.61 15.47 11.60
C PRO A 123 24.69 16.98 11.38
N ASP A 124 25.86 17.56 11.67
CA ASP A 124 26.16 18.96 11.39
C ASP A 124 26.57 19.11 9.91
N MET A 125 25.56 19.34 9.05
CA MET A 125 25.74 19.51 7.62
C MET A 125 24.62 20.37 7.01
N PRO A 126 24.87 21.09 5.89
CA PRO A 126 23.90 22.02 5.30
C PRO A 126 22.53 21.42 5.03
N GLU A 127 22.47 20.19 4.49
CA GLU A 127 21.22 19.51 4.15
C GLU A 127 20.43 19.13 5.40
N ALA A 128 21.11 18.76 6.49
CA ALA A 128 20.45 18.47 7.75
C ALA A 128 19.86 19.73 8.39
N HIS A 129 20.58 20.86 8.32
CA HIS A 129 20.07 22.16 8.75
C HIS A 129 18.87 22.62 7.92
N LYS A 130 18.91 22.38 6.60
CA LYS A 130 17.82 22.69 5.67
C LYS A 130 16.55 21.91 6.00
N VAL A 131 16.65 20.57 6.14
CA VAL A 131 15.53 19.71 6.50
C VAL A 131 14.96 20.07 7.89
N LYS A 132 15.83 20.33 8.87
CA LYS A 132 15.41 20.75 10.21
C LYS A 132 14.63 22.07 10.18
N SER A 133 15.12 23.05 9.43
CA SER A 133 14.49 24.36 9.29
C SER A 133 13.14 24.26 8.59
N TRP A 134 13.05 23.48 7.51
CA TRP A 134 11.78 23.21 6.82
C TRP A 134 10.75 22.58 7.76
N TRP A 135 11.17 21.59 8.57
CA TRP A 135 10.28 20.90 9.51
C TRP A 135 9.68 21.85 10.55
N THR A 136 10.51 22.70 11.17
CA THR A 136 10.08 23.66 12.20
C THR A 136 9.24 24.80 11.64
N GLN A 137 9.45 25.18 10.38
CA GLN A 137 8.73 26.26 9.70
C GLN A 137 7.39 25.83 9.06
N GLY A 138 6.84 24.68 9.46
CA GLY A 138 5.52 24.21 9.03
C GLY A 138 5.52 22.91 8.23
N GLY A 139 6.69 22.38 7.85
CA GLY A 139 6.79 21.07 7.18
C GLY A 139 6.17 19.92 7.99
N HIS A 140 6.17 20.03 9.31
CA HIS A 140 5.53 19.05 10.20
C HIS A 140 4.02 18.88 10.01
N ALA A 141 3.34 19.94 9.56
CA ALA A 141 1.91 19.98 9.28
C ALA A 141 1.58 19.79 7.78
N GLN A 142 2.61 19.74 6.92
CA GLN A 142 2.43 19.55 5.48
C GLN A 142 1.95 18.13 5.16
N SER A 143 1.04 18.00 4.20
CA SER A 143 0.73 16.71 3.59
C SER A 143 1.90 16.25 2.71
N LEU A 144 2.59 15.18 3.14
CA LEU A 144 3.75 14.64 2.44
C LEU A 144 3.33 13.71 1.29
N THR A 145 4.01 13.83 0.16
CA THR A 145 3.79 12.93 -0.99
C THR A 145 4.76 11.76 -0.92
N PHE A 146 4.26 10.53 -0.83
CA PHE A 146 5.14 9.36 -0.79
C PHE A 146 5.95 9.23 -2.10
N ILE A 147 7.18 8.73 -2.04
CA ILE A 147 8.12 8.72 -3.17
C ILE A 147 7.55 7.92 -4.34
N SER A 148 6.87 6.80 -4.06
CA SER A 148 6.17 6.00 -5.07
C SER A 148 5.03 6.78 -5.76
N GLN A 149 4.43 7.77 -5.08
CA GLN A 149 3.29 8.54 -5.62
C GLN A 149 3.74 9.66 -6.57
N ALA A 150 4.84 10.35 -6.29
CA ALA A 150 5.28 11.45 -7.18
C ALA A 150 6.21 10.98 -8.32
N ARG A 151 6.18 9.69 -8.70
CA ARG A 151 6.77 9.19 -9.97
C ARG A 151 5.83 9.42 -11.17
N HIS A 152 4.67 10.01 -10.93
CA HIS A 152 3.56 10.03 -11.89
C HIS A 152 3.53 11.24 -12.83
N PHE A 153 4.69 11.50 -13.45
CA PHE A 153 4.90 12.34 -14.63
C PHE A 153 6.10 11.68 -15.33
N GLU A 154 6.03 11.08 -16.52
CA GLU A 154 5.24 11.32 -17.73
C GLU A 154 4.58 10.02 -18.23
N ALA A 155 3.39 10.12 -18.83
CA ALA A 155 2.85 9.05 -19.66
C ALA A 155 3.68 8.95 -20.95
N VAL A 156 4.77 8.18 -20.95
CA VAL A 156 5.51 7.86 -22.18
C VAL A 156 4.79 6.72 -22.88
N TRP A 157 3.98 7.06 -23.88
CA TRP A 157 3.43 6.12 -24.84
C TRP A 157 4.57 5.49 -25.65
N HIS A 158 4.70 4.15 -25.59
CA HIS A 158 5.56 3.38 -26.50
C HIS A 158 4.68 2.74 -27.58
N PRO A 159 4.87 3.07 -28.88
CA PRO A 159 4.05 2.56 -29.99
C PRO A 159 4.14 1.06 -30.29
N ALA A 160 5.08 0.32 -29.70
CA ALA A 160 5.66 -0.84 -30.40
C ALA A 160 5.55 -2.21 -29.69
N SER A 161 4.69 -2.40 -28.70
CA SER A 161 4.48 -3.74 -28.13
C SER A 161 3.06 -3.91 -27.58
N ASP A 162 2.36 -4.95 -28.06
CA ASP A 162 1.01 -5.35 -27.64
C ASP A 162 0.89 -5.74 -26.14
N GLU A 163 1.94 -5.59 -25.35
CA GLU A 163 1.93 -5.75 -23.90
C GLU A 163 1.83 -4.39 -23.19
N HIS A 164 0.61 -3.96 -22.88
CA HIS A 164 0.34 -2.70 -22.18
C HIS A 164 -0.05 -2.98 -20.73
N ALA A 165 0.91 -2.91 -19.79
CA ALA A 165 0.62 -2.85 -18.36
C ALA A 165 0.83 -1.41 -17.86
N LEU A 166 -0.27 -0.69 -17.60
CA LEU A 166 -0.23 0.61 -16.95
C LEU A 166 -0.06 0.37 -15.44
N VAL A 167 1.13 0.56 -14.88
CA VAL A 167 1.32 0.51 -13.41
C VAL A 167 1.04 1.89 -12.84
N ILE A 168 -0.24 2.18 -12.54
CA ILE A 168 -0.61 3.41 -11.82
C ILE A 168 -0.57 3.14 -10.32
N ALA A 169 0.41 3.73 -9.66
CA ALA A 169 0.46 3.85 -8.21
C ALA A 169 0.04 5.27 -7.79
N LEU A 170 -1.25 5.55 -7.51
CA LEU A 170 -1.63 6.79 -6.82
C LEU A 170 -2.78 6.72 -5.79
N GLN A 171 -2.50 7.51 -4.74
CA GLN A 171 -3.33 8.33 -3.86
C GLN A 171 -4.43 7.68 -3.02
N THR A 172 -4.14 7.52 -1.71
CA THR A 172 -4.99 8.04 -0.63
C THR A 172 -4.13 8.46 0.56
N SER A 173 -4.46 9.61 1.13
CA SER A 173 -4.02 10.09 2.43
C SER A 173 -4.70 9.26 3.53
N GLY A 174 -3.91 8.69 4.45
CA GLY A 174 -4.43 8.10 5.69
C GLY A 174 -3.85 6.73 6.03
N GLY A 175 -3.00 6.73 7.08
CA GLY A 175 -2.84 5.64 8.05
C GLY A 175 -2.18 4.34 7.58
N GLY A 176 -0.97 4.11 8.10
CA GLY A 176 -0.44 2.80 8.51
C GLY A 176 -0.42 1.67 7.47
N GLY A 177 0.74 1.47 6.83
CA GLY A 177 1.06 0.28 6.06
C GLY A 177 1.25 0.55 4.57
N ALA A 178 2.44 0.20 4.05
CA ALA A 178 2.74 0.21 2.62
C ALA A 178 1.69 -0.64 1.86
N ARG A 179 0.97 -0.03 0.92
CA ARG A 179 -0.04 -0.71 0.10
C ARG A 179 0.55 -1.09 -1.26
N ILE A 180 0.31 -2.34 -1.64
CA ILE A 180 0.76 -2.99 -2.86
C ILE A 180 0.11 -2.31 -4.08
N ALA A 181 0.91 -1.81 -5.03
CA ALA A 181 0.38 -1.30 -6.30
C ALA A 181 0.23 -2.45 -7.30
N GLY A 182 -1.01 -2.81 -7.66
CA GLY A 182 -1.30 -3.75 -8.74
C GLY A 182 -1.31 -3.09 -10.12
N LYS A 183 -1.14 -3.88 -11.18
CA LYS A 183 -1.26 -3.43 -12.59
C LYS A 183 -2.67 -2.86 -12.81
N LEU A 184 -2.79 -1.60 -13.19
CA LEU A 184 -4.08 -0.96 -13.40
C LEU A 184 -4.63 -1.29 -14.80
N MET A 185 -5.88 -1.73 -14.84
CA MET A 185 -6.59 -2.09 -16.06
C MET A 185 -8.12 -1.96 -15.86
N ASP A 186 -8.89 -2.15 -16.93
CA ASP A 186 -10.34 -2.25 -16.83
C ASP A 186 -10.80 -3.61 -16.26
N VAL A 187 -12.05 -3.67 -15.82
CA VAL A 187 -12.59 -4.84 -15.11
C VAL A 187 -12.60 -6.09 -15.99
N LEU A 188 -12.95 -5.96 -17.27
CA LEU A 188 -13.00 -7.11 -18.18
C LEU A 188 -11.61 -7.70 -18.41
N GLU A 189 -10.62 -6.85 -18.67
CA GLU A 189 -9.24 -7.27 -18.84
C GLU A 189 -8.69 -7.92 -17.57
N MET A 190 -8.99 -7.35 -16.39
CA MET A 190 -8.59 -7.93 -15.11
C MET A 190 -9.17 -9.33 -14.93
N LYS A 191 -10.47 -9.49 -15.23
CA LYS A 191 -11.12 -10.80 -15.15
C LYS A 191 -10.42 -11.82 -16.04
N GLN A 192 -10.19 -11.50 -17.30
CA GLN A 192 -9.52 -12.38 -18.27
C GLN A 192 -8.09 -12.75 -17.82
N LYS A 193 -7.29 -11.75 -17.41
CA LYS A 193 -5.92 -11.98 -16.94
C LYS A 193 -5.86 -12.79 -15.65
N SER A 194 -6.85 -12.63 -14.77
CA SER A 194 -6.94 -13.43 -13.55
C SER A 194 -7.18 -14.91 -13.85
N GLU A 195 -8.02 -15.22 -14.84
CA GLU A 195 -8.37 -16.59 -15.25
C GLU A 195 -7.19 -17.31 -15.93
N GLN A 196 -6.21 -16.57 -16.47
CA GLN A 196 -5.03 -17.11 -17.16
C GLN A 196 -3.83 -17.37 -16.22
N LEU A 197 -3.95 -17.13 -14.91
CA LEU A 197 -2.86 -17.35 -13.97
C LEU A 197 -2.62 -18.84 -13.71
N VAL A 198 -1.41 -19.31 -14.03
CA VAL A 198 -1.03 -20.72 -13.87
C VAL A 198 -0.28 -20.97 -12.57
N ASN A 199 0.83 -20.25 -12.34
CA ASN A 199 1.79 -20.58 -11.28
C ASN A 199 1.92 -19.50 -10.20
N GLU A 200 1.84 -18.23 -10.61
CA GLU A 200 2.15 -17.11 -9.72
C GLU A 200 0.90 -16.30 -9.39
N GLN A 201 0.84 -15.84 -8.14
CA GLN A 201 -0.15 -14.83 -7.75
C GLN A 201 0.21 -13.49 -8.40
N GLU A 202 -0.80 -12.72 -8.78
CA GLU A 202 -0.63 -11.41 -9.39
C GLU A 202 -1.51 -10.39 -8.70
N MET A 203 -1.05 -9.14 -8.71
CA MET A 203 -1.78 -8.00 -8.15
C MET A 203 -2.27 -7.10 -9.27
N TYR A 204 -3.57 -6.86 -9.28
CA TYR A 204 -4.25 -5.98 -10.23
C TYR A 204 -4.87 -4.79 -9.50
N SER A 205 -5.10 -3.71 -10.23
CA SER A 205 -5.85 -2.55 -9.78
C SER A 205 -6.94 -2.26 -10.81
N ALA A 206 -8.10 -1.82 -10.34
CA ALA A 206 -9.19 -1.39 -11.22
C ALA A 206 -9.91 -0.18 -10.61
N TYR A 207 -10.38 0.73 -11.48
CA TYR A 207 -11.34 1.75 -11.10
C TYR A 207 -12.74 1.25 -11.44
N CYS A 208 -13.59 1.13 -10.43
CA CYS A 208 -14.90 0.51 -10.57
C CYS A 208 -15.84 1.02 -9.49
N ARG A 209 -17.12 0.69 -9.58
CA ARG A 209 -18.12 0.98 -8.55
C ARG A 209 -18.58 -0.33 -7.91
N LEU A 210 -18.95 -0.24 -6.63
CA LEU A 210 -19.69 -1.34 -5.98
C LEU A 210 -21.07 -1.42 -6.62
N SER A 211 -21.42 -2.52 -7.29
CA SER A 211 -22.75 -2.72 -7.87
C SER A 211 -23.68 -3.52 -6.97
N SER A 212 -23.13 -4.49 -6.22
CA SER A 212 -23.90 -5.26 -5.24
C SER A 212 -23.01 -5.96 -4.24
N VAL A 213 -23.58 -6.37 -3.10
CA VAL A 213 -22.98 -7.32 -2.15
C VAL A 213 -23.83 -8.59 -2.15
N GLN A 214 -23.19 -9.76 -2.06
CA GLN A 214 -23.91 -11.02 -1.90
C GLN A 214 -24.47 -11.13 -0.48
N LEU A 215 -25.78 -10.90 -0.34
CA LEU A 215 -26.48 -10.97 0.94
C LEU A 215 -27.09 -12.35 1.22
N ARG A 216 -27.25 -13.15 0.16
CA ARG A 216 -27.78 -14.51 0.20
C ARG A 216 -26.91 -15.43 -0.65
N LYS A 217 -26.74 -16.67 -0.22
CA LYS A 217 -26.16 -17.74 -1.03
C LYS A 217 -27.16 -18.87 -1.09
N ARG A 218 -27.80 -19.05 -2.24
CA ARG A 218 -29.07 -19.80 -2.34
C ARG A 218 -30.09 -19.13 -1.40
N ASP A 219 -30.63 -19.85 -0.43
CA ASP A 219 -31.64 -19.34 0.51
C ASP A 219 -31.06 -18.98 1.90
N GLU A 220 -29.76 -19.17 2.10
CA GLU A 220 -29.10 -18.86 3.36
C GLU A 220 -28.64 -17.39 3.42
N ILE A 221 -28.89 -16.75 4.56
CA ILE A 221 -28.36 -15.42 4.87
C ILE A 221 -26.84 -15.50 4.94
N GLN A 222 -26.15 -14.81 4.03
CA GLN A 222 -24.69 -14.79 4.00
C GLN A 222 -24.19 -13.86 5.12
N PRO A 223 -23.41 -14.35 6.11
CA PRO A 223 -22.86 -13.49 7.16
C PRO A 223 -21.96 -12.40 6.57
N LEU A 224 -22.10 -11.16 7.05
CA LEU A 224 -21.28 -10.02 6.59
C LEU A 224 -19.95 -9.92 7.35
N TYR A 225 -19.90 -10.48 8.57
CA TYR A 225 -18.73 -10.49 9.43
C TYR A 225 -18.58 -11.83 10.15
N TYR A 226 -17.44 -11.98 10.83
CA TYR A 226 -17.17 -13.06 11.77
C TYR A 226 -16.40 -12.52 12.97
N ASN A 227 -16.54 -13.13 14.14
CA ASN A 227 -15.71 -12.79 15.28
C ASN A 227 -14.31 -13.37 15.09
N ALA A 228 -13.30 -12.53 15.28
CA ALA A 228 -11.91 -12.86 15.04
C ALA A 228 -11.06 -12.67 16.29
N CYS A 229 -10.14 -13.61 16.50
CA CYS A 229 -9.18 -13.62 17.60
C CYS A 229 -8.24 -12.41 17.57
N LEU A 230 -8.14 -11.71 18.71
CA LEU A 230 -7.27 -10.54 18.90
C LEU A 230 -5.91 -10.89 19.52
N GLU A 231 -5.65 -12.16 19.84
CA GLU A 231 -4.38 -12.55 20.44
C GLU A 231 -3.20 -12.17 19.54
N PRO A 232 -2.15 -11.57 20.09
CA PRO A 232 -0.94 -11.28 19.33
C PRO A 232 -0.29 -12.59 18.89
N LYS A 233 0.13 -12.68 17.63
CA LYS A 233 0.94 -13.80 17.15
C LYS A 233 2.36 -13.69 17.70
N GLU A 234 2.91 -14.83 18.08
CA GLU A 234 4.31 -14.96 18.46
C GLU A 234 5.21 -14.47 17.30
N GLY A 235 6.17 -13.60 17.63
CA GLY A 235 7.18 -13.09 16.71
C GLY A 235 6.86 -11.76 16.01
N ASN A 236 5.59 -11.37 15.83
CA ASN A 236 5.26 -10.09 15.15
C ASN A 236 4.25 -9.19 15.86
N GLY A 237 3.62 -9.66 16.94
CA GLY A 237 2.65 -8.88 17.72
C GLY A 237 1.36 -8.51 16.97
N LEU A 238 1.19 -8.96 15.72
CA LEU A 238 -0.03 -8.73 14.95
C LEU A 238 -1.14 -9.67 15.44
N PRO A 239 -2.41 -9.23 15.40
CA PRO A 239 -3.51 -10.07 15.86
C PRO A 239 -3.65 -11.35 15.04
N CYS A 240 -4.07 -12.42 15.69
CA CYS A 240 -4.26 -13.75 15.13
C CYS A 240 -5.21 -13.72 13.93
N ASN A 241 -6.30 -12.95 14.03
CA ASN A 241 -7.35 -12.75 13.01
C ASN A 241 -8.07 -14.03 12.56
N ARG A 242 -7.89 -15.15 13.26
CA ARG A 242 -8.61 -16.39 12.99
C ARG A 242 -10.02 -16.31 13.55
N ARG A 243 -10.97 -16.87 12.81
CA ARG A 243 -12.37 -17.01 13.25
C ARG A 243 -12.41 -17.78 14.57
N VAL A 244 -13.19 -17.28 15.51
CA VAL A 244 -13.52 -17.96 16.77
C VAL A 244 -14.93 -18.54 16.71
N ASP A 245 -15.23 -19.47 17.61
CA ASP A 245 -16.60 -19.97 17.79
C ASP A 245 -17.46 -19.03 18.66
N GLU A 246 -18.67 -19.45 18.99
CA GLU A 246 -19.63 -18.69 19.80
C GLU A 246 -19.14 -18.45 21.25
N ALA A 247 -18.29 -19.34 21.77
CA ALA A 247 -17.67 -19.21 23.09
C ALA A 247 -16.36 -18.40 23.05
N ASN A 248 -16.04 -17.77 21.90
CA ASN A 248 -14.77 -17.11 21.62
C ASN A 248 -13.55 -18.01 21.76
N PHE A 249 -13.69 -19.32 21.54
CA PHE A 249 -12.55 -20.23 21.48
C PHE A 249 -11.86 -20.14 20.11
N CYS A 250 -10.55 -19.96 20.13
CA CYS A 250 -9.72 -19.90 18.93
C CYS A 250 -8.96 -21.21 18.75
N ALA A 251 -9.27 -21.99 17.71
CA ALA A 251 -8.58 -23.25 17.42
C ALA A 251 -7.07 -23.09 17.14
N VAL A 252 -6.63 -21.91 16.67
CA VAL A 252 -5.21 -21.65 16.37
C VAL A 252 -4.43 -21.23 17.61
N CYS A 253 -5.04 -20.45 18.50
CA CYS A 253 -4.41 -20.07 19.78
C CYS A 253 -4.70 -21.10 20.89
N ASN A 254 -5.56 -22.09 20.61
CA ASN A 254 -6.02 -23.14 21.50
C ASN A 254 -6.49 -22.65 22.88
N LYS A 255 -7.24 -21.53 22.90
CA LYS A 255 -7.77 -20.94 24.13
C LYS A 255 -8.98 -20.06 23.83
N THR A 256 -9.74 -19.74 24.88
CA THR A 256 -10.75 -18.66 24.85
C THR A 256 -10.04 -17.32 24.82
N VAL A 257 -10.46 -16.44 23.90
CA VAL A 257 -9.76 -15.19 23.58
C VAL A 257 -10.70 -14.00 23.60
N LYS A 258 -10.12 -12.80 23.64
CA LYS A 258 -10.86 -11.61 23.21
C LYS A 258 -11.05 -11.66 21.70
N ALA A 259 -12.26 -11.39 21.25
CA ALA A 259 -12.61 -11.37 19.84
C ALA A 259 -13.32 -10.06 19.46
N ALA A 260 -13.18 -9.67 18.20
CA ALA A 260 -13.91 -8.54 17.61
C ALA A 260 -14.44 -8.92 16.22
N PRO A 261 -15.55 -8.31 15.78
CA PRO A 261 -16.08 -8.56 14.44
C PRO A 261 -15.09 -8.10 13.37
N ARG A 262 -14.96 -8.89 12.30
CA ARG A 262 -14.23 -8.56 11.08
C ARG A 262 -15.12 -8.79 9.88
N LEU A 263 -15.22 -7.79 9.00
CA LEU A 263 -15.98 -7.89 7.76
C LEU A 263 -15.34 -8.90 6.78
N ASN A 264 -16.20 -9.64 6.09
CA ASN A 264 -15.83 -10.49 4.98
C ASN A 264 -17.00 -10.53 3.99
N LEU A 265 -16.92 -9.70 2.96
CA LEU A 265 -18.01 -9.48 2.02
C LEU A 265 -17.67 -10.09 0.68
N ARG A 266 -18.67 -10.62 -0.02
CA ARG A 266 -18.54 -10.93 -1.45
C ARG A 266 -19.16 -9.77 -2.23
N CYS A 267 -18.31 -8.86 -2.70
CA CYS A 267 -18.72 -7.67 -3.45
C CYS A 267 -18.71 -7.96 -4.95
N ARG A 268 -19.67 -7.40 -5.67
CA ARG A 268 -19.64 -7.26 -7.12
C ARG A 268 -19.18 -5.85 -7.45
N PHE A 269 -18.11 -5.78 -8.22
CA PHE A 269 -17.56 -4.53 -8.73
C PHE A 269 -17.81 -4.46 -10.23
N GLU A 270 -18.05 -3.24 -10.73
CA GLU A 270 -18.47 -3.01 -12.11
C GLU A 270 -17.88 -1.71 -12.67
N ASP A 271 -17.50 -1.77 -13.94
CA ASP A 271 -17.21 -0.62 -14.80
C ASP A 271 -17.93 -0.78 -16.15
N ALA A 272 -17.65 0.08 -17.12
CA ALA A 272 -18.28 0.02 -18.44
C ALA A 272 -17.87 -1.21 -19.30
N THR A 273 -16.79 -1.90 -18.94
CA THR A 273 -16.26 -3.06 -19.67
C THR A 273 -16.80 -4.38 -19.13
N GLY A 274 -17.14 -4.43 -17.85
CA GLY A 274 -17.67 -5.64 -17.25
C GLY A 274 -17.84 -5.55 -15.74
N ASN A 275 -18.05 -6.73 -15.15
CA ASN A 275 -18.24 -6.87 -13.72
C ASN A 275 -17.62 -8.19 -13.23
N PHE A 276 -17.33 -8.23 -11.93
CA PHE A 276 -16.68 -9.38 -11.30
C PHE A 276 -17.04 -9.46 -9.82
N TRP A 277 -17.15 -10.69 -9.33
CA TRP A 277 -17.40 -10.99 -7.91
C TRP A 277 -16.08 -11.24 -7.20
N VAL A 278 -15.86 -10.60 -6.06
CA VAL A 278 -14.63 -10.69 -5.29
C VAL A 278 -14.88 -10.74 -3.80
N THR A 279 -14.06 -11.53 -3.11
CA THR A 279 -14.03 -11.59 -1.66
C THR A 279 -13.26 -10.39 -1.14
N THR A 280 -13.96 -9.46 -0.51
CA THR A 280 -13.46 -8.20 0.02
C THR A 280 -13.22 -8.35 1.52
N PHE A 281 -11.96 -8.33 1.91
CA PHE A 281 -11.54 -8.55 3.30
C PHE A 281 -11.68 -7.28 4.14
N HIS A 282 -11.71 -7.46 5.45
CA HIS A 282 -12.03 -6.44 6.46
C HIS A 282 -11.56 -5.00 6.16
N PRO A 283 -10.26 -4.68 5.96
CA PRO A 283 -9.85 -3.29 5.71
C PRO A 283 -10.44 -2.70 4.42
N ALA A 284 -10.57 -3.50 3.37
CA ALA A 284 -11.19 -3.07 2.12
C ALA A 284 -12.71 -2.94 2.29
N ALA A 285 -13.34 -3.89 3.00
CA ALA A 285 -14.77 -3.90 3.24
C ALA A 285 -15.22 -2.65 4.00
N GLU A 286 -14.50 -2.24 5.05
CA GLU A 286 -14.83 -1.01 5.79
C GLU A 286 -14.77 0.22 4.89
N LYS A 287 -13.82 0.28 3.96
CA LYS A 287 -13.69 1.40 3.01
C LYS A 287 -14.76 1.37 1.92
N VAL A 288 -15.17 0.19 1.49
CA VAL A 288 -16.27 0.01 0.53
C VAL A 288 -17.61 0.39 1.14
N LEU A 289 -17.82 0.06 2.43
CA LEU A 289 -19.08 0.32 3.13
C LEU A 289 -19.15 1.70 3.79
N GLY A 290 -18.01 2.29 4.14
CA GLY A 290 -17.98 3.48 5.00
C GLY A 290 -18.45 3.21 6.43
N MET A 291 -18.40 1.95 6.88
CA MET A 291 -18.79 1.51 8.22
C MET A 291 -17.78 0.50 8.76
N THR A 292 -17.55 0.53 10.06
CA THR A 292 -16.73 -0.45 10.77
C THR A 292 -17.44 -1.79 10.93
N ALA A 293 -16.68 -2.85 11.14
CA ALA A 293 -17.26 -4.16 11.44
C ALA A 293 -18.11 -4.16 12.72
N GLN A 294 -17.73 -3.34 13.71
CA GLN A 294 -18.46 -3.21 14.98
C GLN A 294 -19.81 -2.53 14.77
N GLU A 295 -19.86 -1.42 14.03
CA GLU A 295 -21.12 -0.74 13.70
C GLU A 295 -22.08 -1.67 12.95
N VAL A 296 -21.57 -2.45 11.99
CA VAL A 296 -22.38 -3.44 11.26
C VAL A 296 -22.96 -4.49 12.23
N ALA A 297 -22.16 -5.01 13.15
CA ALA A 297 -22.60 -5.98 14.15
C ALA A 297 -23.63 -5.39 15.11
N ASP A 298 -23.43 -4.14 15.55
CA ASP A 298 -24.31 -3.45 16.48
C ASP A 298 -25.68 -3.18 15.84
N ILE A 299 -25.70 -2.64 14.60
CA ILE A 299 -26.95 -2.38 13.85
C ILE A 299 -27.69 -3.69 13.59
N GLU A 300 -27.00 -4.75 13.18
CA GLU A 300 -27.65 -6.04 12.93
C GLU A 300 -28.28 -6.61 14.20
N LYS A 301 -27.65 -6.40 15.35
CA LYS A 301 -28.15 -6.86 16.65
C LYS A 301 -29.28 -6.00 17.20
N SER A 302 -29.24 -4.68 17.04
CA SER A 302 -30.21 -3.75 17.62
C SER A 302 -31.40 -3.45 16.71
N GLU A 303 -31.17 -3.27 15.42
CA GLU A 303 -32.16 -2.83 14.42
C GLU A 303 -32.52 -3.94 13.41
N GLY A 304 -31.68 -4.98 13.31
CA GLY A 304 -31.92 -6.14 12.45
C GLY A 304 -31.19 -6.09 11.10
N ARG A 305 -31.14 -7.27 10.46
CA ARG A 305 -30.41 -7.49 9.19
C ARG A 305 -30.86 -6.57 8.06
N GLU A 306 -32.17 -6.33 7.93
CA GLU A 306 -32.76 -5.50 6.87
C GLU A 306 -32.20 -4.07 6.84
N VAL A 307 -31.94 -3.47 8.01
CA VAL A 307 -31.41 -2.11 8.12
C VAL A 307 -29.96 -2.04 7.63
N VAL A 308 -29.14 -3.05 7.97
CA VAL A 308 -27.79 -3.17 7.43
C VAL A 308 -27.84 -3.33 5.91
N GLU A 309 -28.71 -4.20 5.38
CA GLU A 309 -28.85 -4.41 3.94
C GLU A 309 -29.31 -3.15 3.20
N ALA A 310 -30.21 -2.35 3.80
CA ALA A 310 -30.61 -1.05 3.24
C ALA A 310 -29.43 -0.07 3.18
N LYS A 311 -28.62 0.01 4.25
CA LYS A 311 -27.38 0.82 4.27
C LYS A 311 -26.40 0.35 3.19
N LEU A 312 -26.19 -0.97 3.05
CA LEU A 312 -25.35 -1.54 1.98
C LEU A 312 -25.83 -1.13 0.59
N LYS A 313 -27.14 -1.24 0.33
CA LYS A 313 -27.75 -0.87 -0.95
C LYS A 313 -27.56 0.62 -1.26
N SER A 314 -27.58 1.49 -0.25
CA SER A 314 -27.31 2.93 -0.43
C SER A 314 -25.87 3.24 -0.87
N CYS A 315 -24.92 2.34 -0.61
CA CYS A 315 -23.53 2.46 -1.08
C CYS A 315 -23.36 2.05 -2.56
N TYR A 316 -24.35 1.39 -3.17
CA TYR A 316 -24.24 0.90 -4.54
C TYR A 316 -24.14 2.06 -5.52
N TYR A 317 -23.13 2.00 -6.39
CA TYR A 317 -22.77 3.04 -7.36
C TYR A 317 -22.50 4.44 -6.78
N ALA A 318 -22.51 4.62 -5.46
CA ALA A 318 -22.38 5.93 -4.82
C ALA A 318 -21.05 6.64 -5.15
N GLN A 319 -19.95 5.87 -5.20
CA GLN A 319 -18.61 6.40 -5.43
C GLN A 319 -17.79 5.51 -6.35
N ILE A 320 -16.82 6.12 -7.03
CA ILE A 320 -15.79 5.40 -7.78
C ILE A 320 -14.73 4.95 -6.78
N LEU A 321 -14.40 3.67 -6.83
CA LEU A 321 -13.41 3.03 -5.99
C LEU A 321 -12.22 2.62 -6.85
N GLN A 322 -11.01 2.83 -6.33
CA GLN A 322 -9.87 2.02 -6.72
C GLN A 322 -9.85 0.77 -5.87
N VAL A 323 -9.94 -0.39 -6.50
CA VAL A 323 -9.80 -1.69 -5.83
C VAL A 323 -8.48 -2.32 -6.22
N GLN A 324 -7.72 -2.76 -5.22
CA GLN A 324 -6.56 -3.61 -5.40
C GLN A 324 -7.01 -5.06 -5.24
N LEU A 325 -6.65 -5.89 -6.21
CA LEU A 325 -7.10 -7.26 -6.33
C LEU A 325 -5.88 -8.17 -6.31
N ARG A 326 -5.99 -9.25 -5.55
CA ARG A 326 -5.02 -10.33 -5.52
C ARG A 326 -5.65 -11.54 -6.15
N ALA A 327 -5.13 -11.93 -7.30
CA ALA A 327 -5.49 -13.16 -7.98
C ALA A 327 -4.46 -14.24 -7.64
N LYS A 328 -4.92 -15.42 -7.25
CA LYS A 328 -4.08 -16.57 -6.93
C LYS A 328 -4.58 -17.80 -7.67
N PRO A 329 -3.70 -18.60 -8.29
CA PRO A 329 -4.05 -19.95 -8.68
C PRO A 329 -4.53 -20.74 -7.44
N ASP A 330 -5.66 -21.43 -7.58
CA ASP A 330 -6.28 -22.25 -6.56
C ASP A 330 -6.73 -23.56 -7.21
N ASN A 331 -6.76 -24.66 -6.46
CA ASN A 331 -7.20 -25.96 -6.96
C ASN A 331 -8.40 -26.40 -6.13
N TYR A 332 -9.59 -26.35 -6.73
CA TYR A 332 -10.83 -26.72 -6.06
C TYR A 332 -11.44 -27.95 -6.75
N ASN A 333 -11.58 -29.04 -6.00
CA ASN A 333 -12.08 -30.33 -6.52
C ASN A 333 -11.34 -30.84 -7.77
N GLY A 334 -10.02 -30.64 -7.84
CA GLY A 334 -9.19 -31.09 -8.97
C GLY A 334 -9.24 -30.20 -10.21
N GLU A 335 -10.05 -29.14 -10.21
CA GLU A 335 -10.06 -28.12 -11.26
C GLU A 335 -9.26 -26.90 -10.81
N GLN A 336 -8.33 -26.46 -11.66
CA GLN A 336 -7.60 -25.21 -11.44
C GLN A 336 -8.56 -24.03 -11.64
N ARG A 337 -8.71 -23.21 -10.61
CA ARG A 337 -9.54 -22.00 -10.62
C ARG A 337 -8.76 -20.85 -10.01
N THR A 338 -9.02 -19.63 -10.46
CA THR A 338 -8.40 -18.46 -9.84
C THR A 338 -9.23 -17.95 -8.68
N ASN A 339 -8.59 -17.80 -7.52
CA ASN A 339 -9.17 -17.11 -6.37
C ASN A 339 -8.80 -15.63 -6.42
N VAL A 340 -9.80 -14.77 -6.62
CA VAL A 340 -9.63 -13.31 -6.63
C VAL A 340 -10.19 -12.71 -5.36
N SER A 341 -9.35 -11.95 -4.66
CA SER A 341 -9.66 -11.27 -3.41
C SER A 341 -9.31 -9.79 -3.45
N CYS A 342 -10.04 -8.95 -2.72
CA CYS A 342 -9.80 -7.51 -2.61
C CYS A 342 -9.20 -7.21 -1.22
N PRO A 343 -7.86 -7.12 -1.10
CA PRO A 343 -7.21 -6.72 0.14
C PRO A 343 -7.29 -5.23 0.45
N SER A 344 -7.53 -4.37 -0.55
CA SER A 344 -7.59 -2.93 -0.36
C SER A 344 -8.56 -2.28 -1.35
N ALA A 345 -9.37 -1.35 -0.85
CA ALA A 345 -10.25 -0.51 -1.65
C ALA A 345 -10.19 0.92 -1.11
N GLN A 346 -10.27 1.92 -1.98
CA GLN A 346 -10.28 3.33 -1.60
C GLN A 346 -11.17 4.15 -2.53
N PRO A 347 -11.91 5.14 -2.02
CA PRO A 347 -12.56 6.12 -2.87
C PRO A 347 -11.53 6.90 -3.68
N ILE A 348 -11.84 7.20 -4.94
CA ILE A 348 -11.05 8.11 -5.77
C ILE A 348 -11.88 9.30 -6.22
N ASN A 349 -11.23 10.45 -6.40
CA ASN A 349 -11.92 11.62 -6.91
C ASN A 349 -12.09 11.54 -8.44
N ARG A 350 -13.07 12.28 -8.98
CA ARG A 350 -13.38 12.27 -10.42
C ARG A 350 -12.20 12.72 -11.28
N ARG A 351 -11.37 13.66 -10.79
CA ARG A 351 -10.21 14.18 -11.51
C ARG A 351 -9.14 13.10 -11.70
N GLU A 352 -8.89 12.29 -10.68
CA GLU A 352 -7.99 11.13 -10.73
C GLU A 352 -8.52 10.07 -11.69
N HIS A 353 -9.82 9.74 -11.61
CA HIS A 353 -10.46 8.82 -12.54
C HIS A 353 -10.32 9.28 -14.01
N ALA A 354 -10.59 10.57 -14.26
CA ALA A 354 -10.54 11.16 -15.60
C ALA A 354 -9.15 11.12 -16.24
N ARG A 355 -8.07 11.15 -15.43
CA ARG A 355 -6.71 11.00 -15.95
C ARG A 355 -6.40 9.59 -16.46
N PHE A 356 -7.09 8.58 -15.96
CA PHE A 356 -6.91 7.19 -16.41
C PHE A 356 -7.79 6.83 -17.60
N MET A 357 -9.01 7.38 -17.68
CA MET A 357 -10.00 6.99 -18.69
C MET A 357 -9.45 6.95 -20.14
N PRO A 358 -8.62 7.91 -20.63
CA PRO A 358 -8.03 7.88 -21.96
C PRO A 358 -7.14 6.65 -22.25
N HIS A 359 -6.63 6.01 -21.21
CA HIS A 359 -5.72 4.87 -21.31
C HIS A 359 -6.46 3.52 -21.28
N THR A 360 -7.77 3.50 -21.04
CA THR A 360 -8.58 2.28 -21.10
C THR A 360 -8.72 1.79 -22.54
N LYS A 361 -8.80 0.46 -22.74
CA LYS A 361 -9.02 -0.13 -24.07
C LYS A 361 -10.35 0.33 -24.67
N LEU A 362 -11.38 0.46 -23.83
CA LEU A 362 -12.71 0.94 -24.21
C LEU A 362 -12.69 2.36 -24.78
N CYS A 363 -12.07 3.31 -24.06
CA CYS A 363 -11.98 4.71 -24.49
C CYS A 363 -11.16 4.85 -25.78
N ARG A 364 -10.07 4.09 -25.91
CA ARG A 364 -9.29 4.04 -27.16
C ARG A 364 -10.11 3.54 -28.34
N ARG A 365 -10.86 2.45 -28.15
CA ARG A 365 -11.75 1.89 -29.16
C ARG A 365 -12.84 2.88 -29.55
N GLN A 366 -13.50 3.52 -28.59
CA GLN A 366 -14.54 4.53 -28.87
C GLN A 366 -13.98 5.79 -29.55
N LEU A 367 -12.75 6.21 -29.24
CA LEU A 367 -12.10 7.34 -29.92
C LEU A 367 -11.70 6.99 -31.37
N GLN A 368 -11.27 5.75 -31.62
CA GLN A 368 -10.82 5.29 -32.93
C GLN A 368 -11.97 4.86 -33.85
N GLU A 369 -12.99 4.19 -33.30
CA GLU A 369 -14.06 3.51 -34.04
C GLU A 369 -15.44 4.13 -33.83
N GLY A 370 -15.63 4.96 -32.81
CA GLY A 370 -16.93 5.54 -32.45
C GLY A 370 -17.37 6.68 -33.39
N ASP A 371 -18.68 6.79 -33.58
CA ASP A 371 -19.28 7.90 -34.32
C ASP A 371 -19.17 9.23 -33.55
N ALA A 372 -19.63 10.33 -34.15
CA ALA A 372 -19.57 11.64 -33.51
C ALA A 372 -20.37 11.72 -32.19
N ASN A 373 -21.47 10.97 -32.05
CA ASN A 373 -22.28 10.90 -30.83
C ASN A 373 -21.63 10.01 -29.76
N ASP A 374 -20.94 8.94 -30.13
CA ASP A 374 -20.14 8.12 -29.22
C ASP A 374 -18.99 8.93 -28.61
N LYS A 375 -18.34 9.76 -29.44
CA LYS A 375 -17.26 10.67 -29.01
C LYS A 375 -17.76 11.77 -28.08
N ILE A 376 -18.96 12.31 -28.31
CA ILE A 376 -19.59 13.33 -27.44
C ILE A 376 -20.06 12.69 -26.12
N SER A 377 -20.61 11.49 -26.16
CA SER A 377 -21.08 10.75 -24.98
C SER A 377 -19.91 10.38 -24.07
N LEU A 378 -18.75 10.04 -24.65
CA LEU A 378 -17.49 9.87 -23.91
C LEU A 378 -17.11 11.16 -23.17
N ILE A 379 -17.16 12.33 -23.82
CA ILE A 379 -16.88 13.63 -23.20
C ILE A 379 -17.85 13.95 -22.04
N VAL A 380 -19.12 13.56 -22.14
CA VAL A 380 -20.12 13.74 -21.07
C VAL A 380 -19.91 12.77 -19.91
N VAL A 381 -19.46 11.54 -20.16
CA VAL A 381 -19.06 10.58 -19.10
C VAL A 381 -17.73 10.96 -18.44
N LEU A 382 -16.88 11.73 -19.15
CA LEU A 382 -15.61 12.27 -18.67
C LEU A 382 -15.77 13.53 -17.77
N ALA A 383 -16.93 14.20 -17.78
CA ALA A 383 -17.26 15.39 -16.96
C ALA A 383 -18.02 15.01 -15.66
#